data_AF-A0A350Q798-F1
#
_entry.id   AF-A0A350Q798-F1
#
_cell.length_a   1.000
_cell.length_b   1.000
_cell.length_c   1.000
_cell.angle_alpha   90.00
_cell.angle_beta   90.00
_cell.angle_gamma   90.00
#
_symmetry.space_group_name_H-M   'P 1'
#
loop_
_entity.id
_entity.type
_entity.pdbx_description
1 polymer ?
#
loop_
_entity_poly.entity_id
_entity_poly.type
_entity_poly.pdbx_seq_one_letter_code
_entity_poly.pdbx_strand_id
1 'polypeptide(L)'
;SAGVILLFPFYAGIIGIMTGTGLVDTMTTALLSVATADTFPVIAWITGGILNVFVPSAGGEWAIIGGPMMMAGAELGIPHGQTIAAYAVGDAHTNLLNPFWAIPLLAITGLRARDMFGYAITMMLLLIPFLAIVLYFLPY
;
A
#
# COMPACT_ATOMS: atom_id res chain seq x y z
N SER A 1 19.01 0.97 16.49
CA SER A 1 18.70 -0.46 16.24
C SER A 1 17.57 -1.01 17.12
N ALA A 2 17.43 -0.62 18.40
CA ALA A 2 16.35 -1.11 19.28
C ALA A 2 14.92 -0.67 18.88
N GLY A 3 14.75 0.48 18.20
CA GLY A 3 13.43 0.97 17.79
C GLY A 3 12.72 0.11 16.74
N VAL A 4 13.48 -0.51 15.82
CA VAL A 4 12.93 -1.39 14.76
C VAL A 4 12.34 -2.67 15.36
N ILE A 5 12.94 -3.19 16.44
CA ILE A 5 12.48 -4.40 17.13
C ILE A 5 11.12 -4.18 17.80
N LEU A 6 10.81 -2.96 18.24
CA LEU A 6 9.51 -2.62 18.86
C LEU A 6 8.41 -2.28 17.83
N LEU A 7 8.79 -1.85 16.62
CA LEU A 7 7.85 -1.54 15.55
C LEU A 7 7.13 -2.77 15.01
N PHE A 8 7.84 -3.89 14.80
CA PHE A 8 7.22 -5.11 14.26
C PHE A 8 6.12 -5.70 15.16
N PRO A 9 6.28 -5.83 16.49
CA PRO A 9 5.21 -6.22 17.40
C PRO A 9 4.04 -5.24 17.42
N PHE A 10 4.31 -3.94 17.32
CA PHE A 10 3.26 -2.92 17.27
C PHE A 10 2.41 -3.05 16.00
N TYR A 11 3.04 -3.25 14.83
CA TYR A 11 2.33 -3.53 13.59
C TYR A 11 1.57 -4.85 13.62
N ALA A 12 2.16 -5.90 14.19
CA ALA A 12 1.45 -7.17 14.41
C ALA A 12 0.21 -6.97 15.31
N GLY A 13 0.28 -6.08 16.31
CA GLY A 13 -0.86 -5.68 17.13
C GLY A 13 -1.95 -4.96 16.34
N ILE A 14 -1.58 -3.99 15.50
CA ILE A 14 -2.54 -3.26 14.63
C ILE A 14 -3.20 -4.23 13.65
N ILE A 15 -2.42 -5.08 12.97
CA ILE A 15 -2.90 -6.17 12.11
C ILE A 15 -3.90 -7.03 12.88
N GLY A 16 -3.55 -7.50 14.08
CA GLY A 16 -4.42 -8.33 14.91
C GLY A 16 -5.76 -7.66 15.26
N ILE A 17 -5.75 -6.36 15.56
CA ILE A 17 -6.98 -5.60 15.82
C ILE A 17 -7.80 -5.44 14.53
N MET A 18 -7.15 -5.06 13.42
CA MET A 18 -7.81 -4.81 12.15
C MET A 18 -8.42 -6.09 11.54
N THR A 19 -7.72 -7.22 11.64
CA THR A 19 -8.25 -8.54 11.25
C THR A 19 -9.32 -9.01 12.23
N GLY A 20 -9.09 -8.89 13.55
CA GLY A 20 -10.04 -9.32 14.57
C GLY A 20 -11.37 -8.56 14.57
N THR A 21 -11.36 -7.31 14.07
CA THR A 21 -12.57 -6.48 13.92
C THR A 21 -13.25 -6.62 12.56
N GLY A 22 -12.62 -7.29 11.58
CA GLY A 22 -13.11 -7.36 10.19
C GLY A 22 -13.06 -6.03 9.45
N LEU A 23 -12.32 -5.04 9.97
CA LEU A 23 -12.25 -3.70 9.38
C LEU A 23 -11.63 -3.73 7.98
N VAL A 24 -10.58 -4.54 7.80
CA VAL A 24 -9.88 -4.67 6.51
C VAL A 24 -10.81 -5.25 5.45
N ASP A 25 -11.56 -6.30 5.77
CA ASP A 25 -12.51 -6.92 4.85
C ASP A 25 -13.62 -5.93 4.47
N THR A 26 -14.13 -5.17 5.46
CA THR A 26 -15.16 -4.16 5.24
C THR A 26 -14.66 -3.04 4.33
N MET A 27 -13.46 -2.52 4.58
CA MET A 27 -12.85 -1.46 3.76
C MET A 27 -12.54 -1.95 2.35
N THR A 28 -11.99 -3.15 2.22
CA THR A 28 -11.63 -3.73 0.93
C THR A 28 -12.89 -4.02 0.10
N THR A 29 -13.93 -4.57 0.72
CA THR A 29 -15.23 -4.79 0.05
C THR A 29 -15.87 -3.46 -0.35
N ALA A 30 -15.89 -2.46 0.53
CA ALA A 30 -16.50 -1.17 0.22
C ALA A 30 -15.79 -0.48 -0.95
N LEU A 31 -14.46 -0.44 -0.94
CA LEU A 31 -13.66 0.22 -1.97
C LEU A 31 -13.70 -0.54 -3.31
N LEU A 32 -13.67 -1.87 -3.29
CA LEU A 32 -13.72 -2.68 -4.52
C LEU A 32 -15.14 -2.84 -5.07
N SER A 33 -16.20 -2.69 -4.27
CA SER A 33 -17.59 -2.82 -4.74
C SER A 33 -18.00 -1.78 -5.78
N VAL A 34 -17.27 -0.66 -5.86
CA VAL A 34 -17.48 0.40 -6.86
C VAL A 34 -16.56 0.29 -8.07
N ALA A 35 -15.67 -0.71 -8.10
CA ALA A 35 -14.72 -0.87 -9.19
C ALA A 35 -15.35 -1.54 -10.42
N THR A 36 -15.10 -0.95 -11.59
CA THR A 36 -15.28 -1.60 -12.88
C THR A 36 -13.94 -2.11 -13.39
N ALA A 37 -13.94 -2.91 -14.47
CA ALA A 37 -12.69 -3.41 -15.06
C ALA A 37 -11.70 -2.27 -15.41
N ASP A 38 -12.20 -1.14 -15.90
CA ASP A 38 -11.39 0.01 -16.30
C ASP A 38 -10.88 0.83 -15.09
N THR A 39 -11.64 0.91 -14.00
CA THR A 39 -11.27 1.74 -12.83
C THR A 39 -10.59 0.93 -11.72
N PHE A 40 -10.65 -0.40 -11.79
CA PHE A 40 -10.06 -1.32 -10.83
C PHE A 40 -8.62 -1.00 -10.43
N PRO A 41 -7.67 -0.73 -11.34
CA PRO A 41 -6.27 -0.52 -10.94
C PRO A 41 -6.07 0.73 -10.10
N VAL A 42 -6.79 1.80 -10.42
CA VAL A 42 -6.76 3.04 -9.64
C VAL A 42 -7.36 2.79 -8.25
N ILE A 43 -8.46 2.05 -8.17
CA ILE A 43 -9.12 1.72 -6.91
C ILE A 43 -8.26 0.77 -6.07
N ALA A 44 -7.64 -0.24 -6.68
CA ALA A 44 -6.73 -1.17 -6.02
C ALA A 44 -5.48 -0.45 -5.49
N TRP A 45 -4.92 0.48 -6.26
CA TRP A 45 -3.82 1.36 -5.83
C TRP A 45 -4.21 2.22 -4.63
N ILE A 46 -5.37 2.88 -4.66
CA ILE A 46 -5.87 3.68 -3.54
C ILE A 46 -6.13 2.80 -2.32
N THR A 47 -6.72 1.62 -2.52
CA THR A 47 -7.03 0.67 -1.44
C THR A 47 -5.78 0.19 -0.73
N GLY A 48 -4.78 -0.29 -1.49
CA GLY A 48 -3.47 -0.68 -0.93
C GLY A 48 -2.76 0.52 -0.30
N GLY A 49 -2.81 1.68 -0.94
CA GLY A 49 -2.20 2.90 -0.38
C GLY A 49 -2.77 3.27 1.00
N ILE A 50 -4.10 3.30 1.14
CA ILE A 50 -4.79 3.63 2.39
C ILE A 50 -4.52 2.57 3.46
N LEU A 51 -4.63 1.29 3.11
CA LEU A 51 -4.44 0.20 4.09
C LEU A 51 -2.99 0.12 4.56
N ASN A 52 -2.02 0.35 3.68
CA ASN A 52 -0.61 0.42 4.02
C ASN A 52 -0.26 1.57 5.00
N VAL A 53 -1.06 2.64 5.08
CA VAL A 53 -0.86 3.66 6.15
C VAL A 53 -1.12 3.08 7.53
N PHE A 54 -2.09 2.17 7.67
CA PHE A 54 -2.41 1.51 8.93
C PHE A 54 -1.55 0.28 9.18
N VAL A 55 -1.22 -0.46 8.12
CA VAL A 55 -0.41 -1.67 8.13
C VAL A 55 0.81 -1.48 7.20
N PRO A 56 1.85 -0.74 7.61
CA PRO A 56 3.02 -0.43 6.78
C PRO A 56 3.98 -1.63 6.71
N SER A 57 3.52 -2.70 6.08
CA SER A 57 4.23 -3.96 5.92
C SER A 57 3.65 -4.71 4.74
N ALA A 58 4.35 -4.71 3.61
CA ALA A 58 3.92 -5.38 2.39
C ALA A 58 3.45 -6.84 2.62
N GLY A 59 4.17 -7.61 3.45
CA GLY A 59 3.78 -9.00 3.76
C GLY A 59 2.58 -9.11 4.70
N GLY A 60 2.49 -8.23 5.71
CA GLY A 60 1.40 -8.25 6.68
C GLY A 60 0.09 -7.73 6.10
N GLU A 61 0.18 -6.71 5.27
CA GLU A 61 -0.94 -6.15 4.52
C GLU A 61 -1.47 -7.17 3.50
N TRP A 62 -0.58 -7.74 2.67
CA TRP A 62 -0.96 -8.74 1.67
C TRP A 62 -1.63 -9.98 2.28
N ALA A 63 -1.20 -10.40 3.46
CA ALA A 63 -1.82 -11.53 4.17
C ALA A 63 -3.31 -11.31 4.49
N ILE A 64 -3.75 -10.05 4.59
CA ILE A 64 -5.14 -9.72 4.88
C ILE A 64 -5.89 -9.33 3.59
N ILE A 65 -5.31 -8.45 2.78
CA ILE A 65 -6.03 -7.86 1.64
C ILE A 65 -5.89 -8.67 0.35
N GLY A 66 -4.86 -9.52 0.24
CA GLY A 66 -4.52 -10.20 -0.99
C GLY A 66 -5.65 -11.11 -1.48
N GLY A 67 -6.33 -11.83 -0.57
CA GLY A 67 -7.49 -12.66 -0.91
C GLY A 67 -8.64 -11.84 -1.51
N PRO A 68 -9.21 -10.88 -0.78
CA PRO A 68 -10.27 -10.00 -1.27
C PRO A 68 -9.91 -9.27 -2.58
N MET A 69 -8.68 -8.75 -2.70
CA MET A 69 -8.20 -8.05 -3.89
C MET A 69 -8.18 -8.98 -5.12
N MET A 70 -7.71 -10.21 -4.94
CA MET A 70 -7.62 -11.21 -6.00
C MET A 70 -8.99 -11.73 -6.42
N MET A 71 -9.93 -11.87 -5.48
CA MET A 71 -11.32 -12.22 -5.77
C MET A 71 -12.00 -11.13 -6.62
N ALA A 72 -11.91 -9.87 -6.20
CA ALA A 72 -12.52 -8.76 -6.93
C ALA A 72 -11.93 -8.61 -8.35
N GLY A 73 -10.61 -8.75 -8.50
CA GLY A 73 -9.97 -8.74 -9.80
C GLY A 73 -10.46 -9.89 -10.69
N ALA A 74 -10.58 -11.10 -10.14
CA ALA A 74 -11.07 -12.26 -10.87
C ALA A 74 -12.54 -12.13 -11.30
N GLU A 75 -13.41 -11.56 -10.45
CA GLU A 75 -14.81 -11.28 -10.79
C GLU A 75 -14.95 -10.29 -11.95
N LEU A 76 -14.02 -9.34 -12.06
CA LEU A 76 -13.95 -8.37 -13.15
C LEU A 76 -13.17 -8.89 -14.38
N GLY A 77 -12.70 -10.14 -14.35
CA GLY A 77 -11.93 -10.75 -15.46
C GLY A 77 -10.50 -10.21 -15.60
N ILE A 78 -9.96 -9.57 -14.56
CA ILE A 78 -8.63 -8.98 -14.55
C ILE A 78 -7.58 -10.06 -14.22
N PRO A 79 -6.50 -10.19 -15.02
CA PRO A 79 -5.40 -11.08 -14.72
C PRO A 79 -4.80 -10.86 -13.33
N HIS A 80 -4.50 -11.95 -12.63
CA HIS A 80 -3.90 -11.87 -11.28
C HIS A 80 -2.63 -11.02 -11.19
N GLY A 81 -1.76 -11.09 -12.21
CA GLY A 81 -0.53 -10.28 -12.23
C GLY A 81 -0.83 -8.78 -12.24
N GLN A 82 -1.87 -8.36 -12.97
CA GLN A 82 -2.32 -6.97 -13.04
C GLN A 82 -2.87 -6.49 -11.70
N THR A 83 -3.69 -7.33 -11.04
CA THR A 83 -4.21 -7.06 -9.70
C THR A 83 -3.11 -6.88 -8.67
N ILE A 84 -2.13 -7.79 -8.66
CA ILE A 84 -0.97 -7.73 -7.76
C ILE A 84 -0.16 -6.46 -8.04
N ALA A 85 0.06 -6.11 -9.31
CA ALA A 85 0.81 -4.92 -9.68
C ALA A 85 0.13 -3.63 -9.20
N ALA A 86 -1.17 -3.49 -9.42
CA ALA A 86 -1.94 -2.32 -8.98
C ALA A 86 -1.90 -2.15 -7.45
N TYR A 87 -2.03 -3.26 -6.71
CA TYR A 87 -1.83 -3.27 -5.26
C TYR A 87 -0.41 -2.85 -4.86
N ALA A 88 0.61 -3.47 -5.45
CA ALA A 88 2.01 -3.24 -5.09
C ALA A 88 2.44 -1.79 -5.32
N VAL A 89 1.88 -1.13 -6.34
CA VAL A 89 2.06 0.31 -6.55
C VAL A 89 1.49 1.11 -5.38
N GLY A 90 0.35 0.71 -4.82
CA GLY A 90 -0.28 1.33 -3.65
C GLY A 90 0.60 1.24 -2.40
N ASP A 91 1.04 0.04 -2.07
CA ASP A 91 1.98 -0.22 -0.97
C ASP A 91 3.26 0.62 -1.13
N ALA A 92 3.93 0.51 -2.28
CA ALA A 92 5.17 1.23 -2.54
C ALA A 92 4.99 2.76 -2.50
N HIS A 93 3.86 3.26 -2.98
CA HIS A 93 3.56 4.69 -3.02
C HIS A 93 3.46 5.29 -1.60
N THR A 94 2.70 4.69 -0.70
CA THR A 94 2.54 5.21 0.67
C THR A 94 3.69 4.83 1.60
N ASN A 95 4.56 3.90 1.21
CA ASN A 95 5.85 3.65 1.87
C ASN A 95 6.83 4.86 1.80
N LEU A 96 6.52 5.89 1.00
CA LEU A 96 7.21 7.18 1.06
C LEU A 96 6.85 7.97 2.34
N LEU A 97 5.67 7.74 2.93
CA LEU A 97 5.27 8.31 4.22
C LEU A 97 5.94 7.58 5.38
N ASN A 98 6.08 6.26 5.28
CA ASN A 98 6.70 5.39 6.28
C ASN A 98 7.99 4.73 5.74
N PRO A 99 9.09 5.47 5.59
CA PRO A 99 10.27 5.02 4.84
C PRO A 99 11.20 4.11 5.65
N PHE A 100 10.74 2.90 6.00
CA PHE A 100 11.62 1.89 6.63
C PHE A 100 12.79 1.49 5.72
N TRP A 101 12.53 1.48 4.41
CA TRP A 101 13.54 1.27 3.37
C TRP A 101 14.67 2.29 3.44
N ALA A 102 14.46 3.47 4.04
CA ALA A 102 15.47 4.50 4.11
C ALA A 102 16.45 4.32 5.27
N ILE A 103 16.17 3.48 6.26
CA ILE A 103 17.09 3.31 7.41
C ILE A 103 18.50 2.87 6.95
N PRO A 104 18.66 1.86 6.08
CA PRO A 104 19.97 1.51 5.52
C PRO A 104 20.61 2.65 4.74
N LEU A 105 19.82 3.38 3.95
CA LEU A 105 20.31 4.49 3.13
C LEU A 105 20.84 5.65 3.99
N LEU A 106 20.12 6.00 5.05
CA LEU A 106 20.53 7.03 6.01
C LEU A 106 21.78 6.60 6.79
N ALA A 107 21.93 5.31 7.10
CA ALA A 107 23.14 4.79 7.75
C ALA A 107 24.39 4.91 6.86
N ILE A 108 24.25 4.72 5.55
CA ILE A 108 25.35 4.86 4.58
C ILE A 108 25.67 6.33 4.30
N THR A 109 24.64 7.16 4.11
CA THR A 109 24.79 8.57 3.71
C THR A 109 25.08 9.51 4.87
N GLY A 110 24.86 9.09 6.12
CA GLY A 110 25.01 9.92 7.31
C GLY A 110 23.97 11.04 7.42
N LEU A 111 22.95 11.06 6.55
CA LEU A 111 21.88 12.05 6.57
C LEU A 111 20.96 11.82 7.76
N ARG A 112 20.38 12.92 8.27
CA ARG A 112 19.32 12.80 9.29
C ARG A 112 18.02 12.48 8.60
N ALA A 113 17.19 11.63 9.21
CA ALA A 113 15.88 11.26 8.66
C ALA A 113 15.01 12.48 8.29
N ARG A 114 15.05 13.54 9.11
CA ARG A 114 14.30 14.78 8.86
C ARG A 114 14.63 15.43 7.51
N ASP A 115 15.86 15.27 7.04
CA ASP A 115 16.35 15.94 5.83
C ASP A 115 15.78 15.26 4.58
N MET A 116 15.40 13.99 4.69
CA MET A 116 14.83 13.18 3.59
C MET A 116 13.29 13.15 3.63
N PHE A 117 12.69 13.14 4.82
CA PHE A 117 11.25 12.96 4.99
C PHE A 117 10.41 13.99 4.21
N GLY A 118 10.84 15.26 4.18
CA GLY A 118 10.14 16.29 3.42
C GLY A 118 10.10 16.00 1.91
N TYR A 119 11.21 15.51 1.36
CA TYR A 119 11.28 15.13 -0.06
C TYR A 119 10.43 13.90 -0.36
N ALA A 120 10.44 12.90 0.53
CA ALA A 120 9.64 11.68 0.35
C ALA A 120 8.13 11.99 0.33
N ILE A 121 7.64 12.80 1.28
CA ILE A 121 6.24 13.23 1.31
C ILE A 121 5.89 14.08 0.08
N THR A 122 6.78 14.99 -0.32
CA THR A 122 6.57 15.80 -1.53
C THR A 122 6.46 14.90 -2.77
N MET A 123 7.35 13.92 -2.91
CA MET A 123 7.30 12.95 -4.01
C MET A 123 6.04 12.10 -3.98
N MET A 124 5.60 11.64 -2.80
CA MET A 124 4.33 10.93 -2.65
C MET A 124 3.17 11.75 -3.22
N LEU A 125 3.05 13.02 -2.83
CA LEU A 125 1.98 13.89 -3.32
C LEU A 125 2.08 14.16 -4.84
N LEU A 126 3.29 14.37 -5.35
CA LEU A 126 3.51 14.61 -6.78
C LEU A 126 3.26 13.37 -7.65
N LEU A 127 3.43 12.17 -7.10
CA LEU A 127 3.17 10.92 -7.81
C LEU A 127 1.68 10.63 -7.97
N ILE A 128 0.79 11.21 -7.15
CA ILE A 128 -0.67 11.00 -7.23
C ILE A 128 -1.22 11.19 -8.66
N PRO A 129 -1.06 12.37 -9.32
CA PRO A 129 -1.59 12.55 -10.66
C PRO A 129 -0.93 11.65 -11.69
N PHE A 130 0.37 11.38 -11.55
CA PHE A 130 1.10 10.49 -12.45
C PHE A 130 0.59 9.06 -12.37
N LEU A 131 0.49 8.50 -11.17
CA LEU A 131 0.01 7.14 -10.93
C LEU A 131 -1.44 6.98 -11.33
N ALA A 132 -2.30 7.96 -11.05
CA ALA A 132 -3.70 7.94 -11.49
C ALA A 132 -3.82 7.88 -13.02
N ILE A 133 -3.03 8.68 -13.75
CA ILE A 133 -3.04 8.67 -15.23
C ILE A 133 -2.50 7.34 -15.75
N VAL A 134 -1.36 6.88 -15.25
CA VAL A 134 -0.72 5.64 -15.72
C VAL A 134 -1.61 4.43 -15.48
N LEU A 135 -2.15 4.28 -14.27
CA LEU A 135 -3.01 3.14 -13.94
C LEU A 135 -4.37 3.18 -14.66
N TYR A 136 -4.88 4.36 -15.01
CA TYR A 136 -6.15 4.47 -15.70
C TYR A 136 -6.03 4.28 -17.22
N PHE A 137 -4.98 4.82 -17.85
CA PHE A 137 -4.86 4.85 -19.31
C PHE A 137 -3.92 3.81 -19.89
N LEU A 138 -2.93 3.34 -19.13
CA LEU A 138 -1.98 2.36 -19.63
C LEU A 138 -2.54 0.97 -19.35
N PRO A 139 -2.74 0.10 -20.35
CA PRO A 139 -3.01 -1.31 -20.10
C PRO A 139 -1.76 -1.93 -19.45
N TYR A 140 -1.91 -2.43 -18.22
CA TYR A 140 -0.89 -3.12 -17.43
C TYR A 140 -1.07 -4.64 -17.51
#